data_AF-A0AAE1HUG9-F1
#
_entry.id   AF-A0AAE1HUG9-F1
#
_cell.length_a   1.000
_cell.length_b   1.000
_cell.length_c   1.000
_cell.angle_alpha   90.00
_cell.angle_beta   90.00
_cell.angle_gamma   90.00
#
_symmetry.space_group_name_H-M   'P 1'
#
loop_
_entity.id
_entity.type
_entity.pdbx_description
1 polymer ?
#
loop_
_entity_poly.entity_id
_entity_poly.type
_entity_poly.pdbx_seq_one_letter_code
_entity_poly.pdbx_strand_id
1 'polypeptide(L)'
;MLHTCSTHAPQKCSNAPHMLHTCFTHAPHMLHNAPHMLHNSAPMIHTSAPVCQNGLDAMTYLVDRMGGDFRPYLQTVLPPIIDRLGDSKDMVRNKAQLLLMKILERDVVTAQQLFDKLAPAFSHKNGRIREEVLTTLVTTINEHGIQSLLVSRLIPCIVKSLSDPMSTVRDAAFNTLVDIYRHVGERLRHDLTKKHQVPPSKLPALLARFDEIREEGGLLPSALSGD
;
A
#
# COMPACT_ATOMS: atom_id res chain seq x y z
N MET A 1 33.19 27.94 -0.28
CA MET A 1 32.57 28.52 -1.50
C MET A 1 31.31 27.74 -1.81
N LEU A 2 30.17 28.25 -1.34
CA LEU A 2 28.85 27.73 -1.67
C LEU A 2 28.49 28.24 -3.07
N HIS A 3 28.70 27.41 -4.09
CA HIS A 3 28.24 27.73 -5.44
C HIS A 3 26.77 27.33 -5.59
N THR A 4 25.95 28.36 -5.76
CA THR A 4 24.57 28.37 -6.22
C THR A 4 24.36 27.43 -7.43
N CYS A 5 23.46 26.45 -7.32
CA CYS A 5 22.96 25.71 -8.48
C CYS A 5 21.59 26.27 -8.86
N SER A 6 21.62 27.29 -9.72
CA SER A 6 20.44 27.85 -10.39
C SER A 6 20.03 26.95 -11.56
N THR A 7 18.73 26.64 -11.61
CA THR A 7 17.90 26.55 -12.83
C THR A 7 18.55 25.98 -14.10
N HIS A 8 18.60 24.66 -14.28
CA HIS A 8 18.60 23.97 -15.59
C HIS A 8 18.03 22.54 -15.45
N ALA A 9 17.30 22.12 -16.49
CA ALA A 9 16.31 21.04 -16.56
C ALA A 9 16.89 19.58 -16.57
N PRO A 10 16.05 18.57 -16.86
CA PRO A 10 15.65 17.44 -16.01
C PRO A 10 16.59 16.22 -16.04
N GLN A 11 17.75 16.31 -16.67
CA GLN A 11 18.66 15.17 -16.88
C GLN A 11 19.40 14.72 -15.62
N LYS A 12 19.51 15.57 -14.59
CA LYS A 12 20.10 15.20 -13.29
C LYS A 12 19.20 14.31 -12.42
N CYS A 13 17.92 14.16 -12.76
CA CYS A 13 16.98 13.36 -11.97
C CYS A 13 17.10 11.84 -12.21
N SER A 14 17.77 11.39 -13.28
CA SER A 14 17.87 9.95 -13.61
C SER A 14 18.69 9.15 -12.61
N ASN A 15 19.70 9.77 -11.98
CA ASN A 15 20.67 9.07 -11.14
C ASN A 15 20.43 9.25 -9.64
N ALA A 16 19.33 9.88 -9.23
CA ALA A 16 19.05 10.14 -7.81
C ALA A 16 19.11 8.87 -6.94
N PRO A 17 18.54 7.71 -7.33
CA PRO A 17 18.63 6.49 -6.52
C PRO A 17 20.07 5.96 -6.40
N HIS A 18 20.83 6.01 -7.49
CA HIS A 18 22.23 5.58 -7.51
C HIS A 18 23.14 6.50 -6.69
N MET A 19 22.89 7.81 -6.75
CA MET A 19 23.60 8.83 -5.96
C MET A 19 23.31 8.64 -4.47
N LEU A 20 22.04 8.41 -4.09
CA LEU A 20 21.66 8.11 -2.71
C LEU A 20 22.30 6.81 -2.23
N HIS A 21 22.22 5.74 -3.02
CA HIS A 21 22.86 4.46 -2.72
C HIS A 21 24.36 4.64 -2.47
N THR A 22 25.06 5.34 -3.37
CA THR A 22 26.51 5.58 -3.25
C THR A 22 26.84 6.43 -2.02
N CYS A 23 26.09 7.50 -1.76
CA CYS A 23 26.30 8.37 -0.60
C CYS A 23 26.10 7.61 0.72
N PHE A 24 25.07 6.78 0.84
CA PHE A 24 24.77 6.09 2.10
C PHE A 24 25.60 4.82 2.34
N THR A 25 26.04 4.14 1.27
CA THR A 25 26.94 2.98 1.39
C THR A 25 28.34 3.40 1.84
N HIS A 26 28.82 4.56 1.42
CA HIS A 26 30.18 5.03 1.72
C HIS A 26 30.24 6.07 2.86
N ALA A 27 29.11 6.68 3.25
CA ALA A 27 29.05 7.72 4.28
C ALA A 27 27.78 7.63 5.14
N PRO A 28 27.67 6.66 6.07
CA PRO A 28 26.50 6.49 6.94
C PRO A 28 26.22 7.71 7.84
N HIS A 29 27.22 8.55 8.09
CA HIS A 29 27.05 9.83 8.82
C HIS A 29 26.17 10.85 8.08
N MET A 30 25.88 10.64 6.79
CA MET A 30 25.00 11.50 5.99
C MET A 30 23.51 11.35 6.34
N LEU A 31 23.11 10.46 7.27
CA LEU A 31 21.72 10.37 7.76
C LEU A 31 21.22 11.71 8.33
N HIS A 32 22.10 12.56 8.86
CA HIS A 32 21.74 13.90 9.32
C HIS A 32 21.17 14.79 8.19
N ASN A 33 21.49 14.50 6.92
CA ASN A 33 21.00 15.20 5.74
C ASN A 33 19.67 14.63 5.20
N ALA A 34 19.08 13.63 5.84
CA ALA A 34 17.79 13.08 5.47
C ALA A 34 16.68 14.15 5.25
N PRO A 35 16.56 15.22 6.07
CA PRO A 35 15.60 16.29 5.80
C PRO A 35 15.81 16.96 4.43
N HIS A 36 17.06 17.23 4.04
CA HIS A 36 17.38 17.84 2.74
C HIS A 36 17.11 16.87 1.58
N MET A 37 17.39 15.59 1.76
CA MET A 37 17.12 14.56 0.75
C MET A 37 15.62 14.35 0.53
N LEU A 38 14.84 14.38 1.61
CA LEU A 38 13.38 14.31 1.55
C LEU A 38 12.77 15.55 0.91
N HIS A 39 13.27 16.74 1.28
CA HIS A 39 12.86 18.00 0.66
C HIS A 39 13.08 17.98 -0.86
N ASN A 40 14.17 17.37 -1.33
CA ASN A 40 14.47 17.30 -2.76
C ASN A 40 13.69 16.19 -3.50
N SER A 41 13.39 15.07 -2.83
CA SER A 41 12.74 13.90 -3.45
C SER A 41 11.22 13.93 -3.40
N ALA A 42 10.59 14.51 -2.38
CA ALA A 42 9.13 14.60 -2.29
C ALA A 42 8.49 15.33 -3.48
N PRO A 43 9.05 16.46 -3.99
CA PRO A 43 8.53 17.12 -5.19
C PRO A 43 8.59 16.23 -6.43
N MET A 44 9.57 15.33 -6.54
CA MET A 44 9.73 14.46 -7.70
C MET A 44 8.55 13.49 -7.87
N ILE A 45 7.88 13.12 -6.79
CA ILE A 45 6.71 12.22 -6.82
C ILE A 45 5.53 12.86 -7.57
N HIS A 46 5.46 14.19 -7.63
CA HIS A 46 4.41 14.93 -8.34
C HIS A 46 4.71 15.20 -9.82
N THR A 47 5.86 14.75 -10.34
CA THR A 47 6.34 15.09 -11.69
C THR A 47 6.04 13.99 -12.73
N SER A 48 6.70 14.05 -13.89
CA SER A 48 6.51 13.06 -14.96
C SER A 48 6.83 11.64 -14.49
N ALA A 49 6.18 10.64 -15.09
CA ALA A 49 6.33 9.24 -14.71
C ALA A 49 7.79 8.75 -14.49
N PRO A 50 8.79 9.04 -15.35
CA PRO A 50 10.17 8.60 -15.08
C PRO A 50 10.81 9.29 -13.87
N VAL A 51 10.54 10.58 -13.66
CA VAL A 51 11.08 11.35 -12.53
C VAL A 51 10.39 10.93 -11.23
N CYS A 52 9.09 10.63 -11.29
CA CYS A 52 8.34 10.05 -10.19
C CYS A 52 8.90 8.69 -9.76
N GLN A 53 9.23 7.80 -10.70
CA GLN A 53 9.80 6.49 -10.36
C GLN A 53 11.11 6.64 -9.58
N ASN A 54 11.97 7.56 -10.00
CA ASN A 54 13.22 7.83 -9.30
C ASN A 54 12.98 8.44 -7.91
N GLY A 55 11.95 9.28 -7.76
CA GLY A 55 11.51 9.80 -6.46
C GLY A 55 11.03 8.69 -5.53
N LEU A 56 10.23 7.75 -6.03
CA LEU A 56 9.75 6.60 -5.25
C LEU A 56 10.89 5.65 -4.86
N ASP A 57 11.84 5.38 -5.76
CA ASP A 57 13.02 4.56 -5.45
C ASP A 57 13.93 5.22 -4.41
N ALA A 58 14.16 6.53 -4.55
CA ALA A 58 14.89 7.33 -3.58
C ALA A 58 14.25 7.26 -2.19
N MET A 59 12.92 7.43 -2.12
CA MET A 59 12.17 7.31 -0.86
C MET A 59 12.25 5.90 -0.29
N THR A 60 12.12 4.87 -1.12
CA THR A 60 12.21 3.46 -0.69
C THR A 60 13.57 3.20 -0.07
N TYR A 61 14.64 3.69 -0.70
CA TYR A 61 15.98 3.59 -0.16
C TYR A 61 16.13 4.36 1.17
N LEU A 62 15.58 5.57 1.29
CA LEU A 62 15.61 6.34 2.53
C LEU A 62 14.89 5.62 3.67
N VAL A 63 13.69 5.07 3.42
CA VAL A 63 12.95 4.25 4.40
C VAL A 63 13.79 3.05 4.84
N ASP A 64 14.40 2.33 3.89
CA ASP A 64 15.26 1.18 4.17
C ASP A 64 16.43 1.55 5.10
N ARG A 65 17.05 2.70 4.89
CA ARG A 65 18.20 3.15 5.69
C ARG A 65 17.82 3.78 7.04
N MET A 66 16.71 4.52 7.11
CA MET A 66 16.30 5.29 8.29
C MET A 66 15.43 4.49 9.27
N GLY A 67 14.62 3.55 8.77
CA GLY A 67 13.65 2.82 9.60
C GLY A 67 12.78 3.78 10.41
N GLY A 68 12.71 3.55 11.73
CA GLY A 68 11.91 4.37 12.65
C GLY A 68 12.16 5.89 12.57
N ASP A 69 13.37 6.32 12.23
CA ASP A 69 13.72 7.75 12.07
C ASP A 69 13.01 8.41 10.88
N PHE A 70 12.40 7.63 9.99
CA PHE A 70 11.59 8.13 8.88
C PHE A 70 10.20 8.59 9.33
N ARG A 71 9.72 8.16 10.51
CA ARG A 71 8.35 8.42 11.00
C ARG A 71 7.92 9.90 10.97
N PRO A 72 8.77 10.90 11.32
CA PRO A 72 8.39 12.31 11.27
C PRO A 72 7.98 12.81 9.88
N TYR A 73 8.52 12.19 8.82
CA TYR A 73 8.30 12.62 7.43
C TYR A 73 7.09 11.95 6.79
N LEU A 74 6.53 10.92 7.44
CA LEU A 74 5.44 10.10 6.90
C LEU A 74 4.23 10.94 6.51
N GLN A 75 3.88 11.97 7.29
CA GLN A 75 2.73 12.84 7.00
C GLN A 75 2.89 13.61 5.68
N THR A 76 4.13 13.97 5.34
CA THR A 76 4.43 14.72 4.11
C THR A 76 4.51 13.79 2.90
N VAL A 77 5.06 12.59 3.06
CA VAL A 77 5.31 11.68 1.93
C VAL A 77 4.14 10.74 1.64
N LEU A 78 3.29 10.43 2.60
CA LEU A 78 2.22 9.45 2.40
C LEU A 78 1.15 9.92 1.40
N PRO A 79 0.65 11.18 1.43
CA PRO A 79 -0.32 11.66 0.43
C PRO A 79 0.16 11.51 -1.04
N PRO A 80 1.37 11.95 -1.42
CA PRO A 80 1.84 11.76 -2.79
C PRO A 80 2.04 10.29 -3.18
N ILE A 81 2.39 9.41 -2.24
CA ILE A 81 2.48 7.96 -2.49
C ILE A 81 1.09 7.40 -2.82
N ILE A 82 0.06 7.77 -2.05
CA ILE A 82 -1.33 7.37 -2.31
C ILE A 82 -1.79 7.86 -3.68
N ASP A 83 -1.45 9.09 -4.06
CA ASP A 83 -1.77 9.62 -5.40
C ASP A 83 -1.11 8.78 -6.51
N ARG A 84 0.09 8.26 -6.28
CA ARG A 84 0.81 7.41 -7.24
C ARG A 84 0.28 5.99 -7.36
N LEU A 85 -0.49 5.51 -6.39
CA LEU A 85 -1.31 4.30 -6.58
C LEU A 85 -2.34 4.50 -7.71
N GLY A 86 -2.69 5.74 -8.06
CA GLY A 86 -3.62 6.05 -9.12
C GLY A 86 -3.00 6.20 -10.51
N ASP A 87 -1.69 5.96 -10.66
CA ASP A 87 -0.96 6.31 -11.88
C ASP A 87 -1.33 5.41 -13.07
N SER A 88 -1.40 6.03 -14.25
CA SER A 88 -1.64 5.37 -15.52
C SER A 88 -0.59 4.30 -15.87
N LYS A 89 0.62 4.41 -15.33
CA LYS A 89 1.73 3.48 -15.60
C LYS A 89 1.89 2.47 -14.47
N ASP A 90 1.81 1.19 -14.81
CA ASP A 90 1.93 0.07 -13.87
C ASP A 90 3.25 0.12 -13.07
N MET A 91 4.34 0.49 -13.72
CA MET A 91 5.65 0.66 -13.06
C MET A 91 5.64 1.68 -11.93
N VAL A 92 4.89 2.78 -12.07
CA VAL A 92 4.79 3.81 -11.02
C VAL A 92 3.97 3.27 -9.84
N ARG A 93 2.86 2.59 -10.12
CA ARG A 93 1.99 1.99 -9.09
C ARG A 93 2.74 0.91 -8.29
N ASN A 94 3.46 0.03 -8.99
CA ASN A 94 4.26 -1.02 -8.35
C ASN A 94 5.32 -0.44 -7.40
N LYS A 95 5.99 0.65 -7.79
CA LYS A 95 6.95 1.34 -6.91
C LYS A 95 6.29 2.04 -5.72
N ALA A 96 5.08 2.59 -5.91
CA ALA A 96 4.32 3.16 -4.81
C ALA A 96 3.88 2.10 -3.81
N GLN A 97 3.39 0.94 -4.27
CA GLN A 97 3.10 -0.20 -3.40
C GLN A 97 4.34 -0.72 -2.67
N LEU A 98 5.46 -0.89 -3.38
CA LEU A 98 6.72 -1.33 -2.79
C LEU A 98 7.17 -0.40 -1.66
N LEU A 99 7.04 0.91 -1.85
CA LEU A 99 7.36 1.90 -0.82
C LEU A 99 6.45 1.78 0.40
N LEU A 100 5.14 1.53 0.21
CA LEU A 100 4.23 1.26 1.32
C LEU A 100 4.60 0.00 2.10
N MET A 101 4.97 -1.09 1.41
CA MET A 101 5.42 -2.33 2.07
C MET A 101 6.75 -2.11 2.79
N LYS A 102 7.69 -1.35 2.20
CA LYS A 102 8.97 -1.02 2.82
C LYS A 102 8.80 -0.19 4.11
N ILE A 103 7.79 0.68 4.17
CA ILE A 103 7.42 1.43 5.39
C ILE A 103 7.02 0.47 6.53
N LEU A 104 6.32 -0.62 6.21
CA LEU A 104 5.95 -1.64 7.19
C LEU A 104 7.13 -2.55 7.56
N GLU A 105 7.89 -3.02 6.57
CA GLU A 105 9.06 -3.90 6.75
C GLU A 105 10.14 -3.28 7.64
N ARG A 106 10.26 -1.94 7.64
CA ARG A 106 11.25 -1.20 8.43
C ARG A 106 10.69 -0.61 9.72
N ASP A 107 9.53 -1.10 10.17
CA ASP A 107 8.84 -0.70 11.40
C ASP A 107 8.65 0.81 11.56
N VAL A 108 8.53 1.54 10.44
CA VAL A 108 8.27 2.99 10.46
C VAL A 108 6.94 3.24 11.15
N VAL A 109 5.93 2.45 10.82
CA VAL A 109 4.62 2.39 11.47
C VAL A 109 4.10 0.95 11.43
N THR A 110 3.17 0.61 12.33
CA THR A 110 2.51 -0.70 12.26
C THR A 110 1.57 -0.78 11.05
N ALA A 111 1.25 -1.99 10.60
CA ALA A 111 0.24 -2.21 9.55
C ALA A 111 -1.09 -1.51 9.91
N GLN A 112 -1.53 -1.62 11.17
CA GLN A 112 -2.72 -0.92 11.64
C GLN A 112 -2.64 0.59 11.47
N GLN A 113 -1.53 1.21 11.88
CA GLN A 113 -1.33 2.66 11.75
C GLN A 113 -1.27 3.11 10.28
N LEU A 114 -0.72 2.28 9.38
CA LEU A 114 -0.74 2.57 7.96
C LEU A 114 -2.17 2.52 7.40
N PHE A 115 -2.94 1.48 7.72
CA PHE A 115 -4.31 1.35 7.24
C PHE A 115 -5.28 2.37 7.85
N ASP A 116 -5.04 2.84 9.06
CA ASP A 116 -5.77 3.98 9.62
C ASP A 116 -5.55 5.26 8.78
N LYS A 117 -4.36 5.43 8.19
CA LYS A 117 -4.05 6.53 7.27
C LYS A 117 -4.54 6.29 5.84
N LEU A 118 -4.59 5.04 5.39
CA LEU A 118 -5.10 4.65 4.06
C LEU A 118 -6.62 4.54 4.02
N ALA A 119 -7.33 4.58 5.14
CA ALA A 119 -8.79 4.47 5.20
C ALA A 119 -9.54 5.39 4.20
N PRO A 120 -9.13 6.67 3.99
CA PRO A 120 -9.78 7.54 2.99
C PRO A 120 -9.62 7.04 1.54
N ALA A 121 -8.56 6.26 1.25
CA ALA A 121 -8.25 5.79 -0.10
C ALA A 121 -9.28 4.80 -0.64
N PHE A 122 -9.97 4.05 0.24
CA PHE A 122 -11.07 3.14 -0.15
C PHE A 122 -12.27 3.88 -0.78
N SER A 123 -12.41 5.18 -0.50
CA SER A 123 -13.47 6.03 -1.06
C SER A 123 -12.92 7.16 -1.95
N HIS A 124 -11.69 7.02 -2.44
CA HIS A 124 -11.05 8.06 -3.23
C HIS A 124 -11.75 8.30 -4.57
N LYS A 125 -11.73 9.54 -5.09
CA LYS A 125 -12.37 9.90 -6.38
C LYS A 125 -11.82 9.12 -7.57
N ASN A 126 -10.51 8.88 -7.59
CA ASN A 126 -9.85 8.06 -8.61
C ASN A 126 -10.02 6.58 -8.25
N GLY A 127 -10.74 5.84 -9.09
CA GLY A 127 -11.02 4.43 -8.81
C GLY A 127 -9.80 3.52 -8.92
N ARG A 128 -8.74 3.93 -9.63
CA ARG A 128 -7.48 3.16 -9.65
C ARG A 128 -6.84 3.13 -8.26
N ILE A 129 -6.93 4.21 -7.50
CA ILE A 129 -6.48 4.23 -6.09
C ILE A 129 -7.33 3.30 -5.23
N ARG A 130 -8.65 3.27 -5.46
CA ARG A 130 -9.57 2.38 -4.73
C ARG A 130 -9.26 0.89 -5.00
N GLU A 131 -8.91 0.55 -6.24
CA GLU A 131 -8.45 -0.79 -6.63
C GLU A 131 -7.12 -1.13 -5.94
N GLU A 132 -6.14 -0.24 -6.02
CA GLU A 132 -4.78 -0.50 -5.57
C GLU A 132 -4.63 -0.54 -4.04
N VAL A 133 -5.48 0.18 -3.29
CA VAL A 133 -5.52 0.05 -1.82
C VAL A 133 -6.07 -1.31 -1.38
N LEU A 134 -6.99 -1.92 -2.14
CA LEU A 134 -7.48 -3.28 -1.90
C LEU A 134 -6.36 -4.31 -2.15
N THR A 135 -5.62 -4.16 -3.26
CA THR A 135 -4.43 -4.97 -3.54
C THR A 135 -3.38 -4.82 -2.44
N THR A 136 -3.11 -3.58 -2.00
CA THR A 136 -2.16 -3.30 -0.91
C THR A 136 -2.58 -3.98 0.40
N LEU A 137 -3.88 -4.07 0.69
CA LEU A 137 -4.40 -4.79 1.86
C LEU A 137 -4.10 -6.28 1.80
N VAL A 138 -4.35 -6.93 0.65
CA VAL A 138 -4.05 -8.35 0.46
C VAL A 138 -2.55 -8.60 0.61
N THR A 139 -1.70 -7.80 -0.03
CA THR A 139 -0.23 -7.89 0.11
C THR A 139 0.18 -7.76 1.58
N THR A 140 -0.37 -6.78 2.30
CA THR A 140 -0.04 -6.56 3.72
C THR A 140 -0.41 -7.76 4.58
N ILE A 141 -1.61 -8.33 4.37
CA ILE A 141 -2.07 -9.50 5.12
C ILE A 141 -1.19 -10.73 4.83
N ASN A 142 -0.76 -10.90 3.57
CA ASN A 142 0.07 -12.03 3.17
C ASN A 142 1.51 -11.92 3.70
N GLU A 143 2.07 -10.71 3.75
CA GLU A 143 3.45 -10.48 4.21
C GLU A 143 3.57 -10.36 5.73
N HIS A 144 2.63 -9.67 6.38
CA HIS A 144 2.68 -9.36 7.82
C HIS A 144 1.71 -10.20 8.68
N GLY A 145 0.89 -11.04 8.03
CA GLY A 145 -0.12 -11.86 8.68
C GLY A 145 -1.40 -11.09 9.03
N ILE A 146 -2.52 -11.82 9.08
CA ILE A 146 -3.84 -11.25 9.37
C ILE A 146 -3.93 -10.55 10.74
N GLN A 147 -3.15 -10.99 11.73
CA GLN A 147 -3.14 -10.43 13.09
C GLN A 147 -2.48 -9.05 13.18
N SER A 148 -1.76 -8.62 12.13
CA SER A 148 -1.19 -7.28 12.06
C SER A 148 -2.25 -6.17 11.88
N LEU A 149 -3.48 -6.57 11.53
CA LEU A 149 -4.59 -5.69 11.21
C LEU A 149 -5.89 -6.11 11.90
N LEU A 150 -6.64 -5.14 12.42
CA LEU A 150 -8.04 -5.29 12.79
C LEU A 150 -8.91 -5.27 11.53
N VAL A 151 -8.83 -6.35 10.73
CA VAL A 151 -9.51 -6.47 9.43
C VAL A 151 -11.02 -6.30 9.54
N SER A 152 -11.62 -6.66 10.67
CA SER A 152 -13.05 -6.42 10.94
C SER A 152 -13.47 -4.95 10.76
N ARG A 153 -12.57 -3.99 11.03
CA ARG A 153 -12.82 -2.55 10.80
C ARG A 153 -12.78 -2.15 9.33
N LEU A 154 -12.12 -2.94 8.48
CA LEU A 154 -11.98 -2.70 7.04
C LEU A 154 -13.08 -3.38 6.22
N ILE A 155 -13.71 -4.45 6.75
CA ILE A 155 -14.79 -5.17 6.05
C ILE A 155 -15.89 -4.25 5.52
N PRO A 156 -16.43 -3.26 6.27
CA PRO A 156 -17.45 -2.36 5.74
C PRO A 156 -17.00 -1.58 4.50
N CYS A 157 -15.73 -1.15 4.46
CA CYS A 157 -15.15 -0.46 3.32
C CYS A 157 -15.05 -1.40 2.10
N ILE A 158 -14.59 -2.63 2.30
CA ILE A 158 -14.45 -3.64 1.23
C ILE A 158 -15.82 -4.03 0.67
N VAL A 159 -16.81 -4.27 1.54
CA VAL A 159 -18.19 -4.60 1.14
C VAL A 159 -18.80 -3.47 0.33
N LYS A 160 -18.57 -2.20 0.71
CA LYS A 160 -19.01 -1.04 -0.07
C LYS A 160 -18.40 -1.05 -1.49
N SER A 161 -17.14 -1.43 -1.62
CA SER A 161 -16.42 -1.52 -2.90
C SER A 161 -16.97 -2.61 -3.84
N LEU A 162 -17.76 -3.57 -3.37
CA LEU A 162 -18.45 -4.53 -4.24
C LEU A 162 -19.50 -3.89 -5.17
N SER A 163 -19.97 -2.69 -4.82
CA SER A 163 -20.91 -1.88 -5.61
C SER A 163 -20.23 -0.69 -6.29
N ASP A 164 -18.89 -0.70 -6.42
CA ASP A 164 -18.15 0.39 -7.04
C ASP A 164 -18.54 0.60 -8.51
N PRO A 165 -18.56 1.84 -9.03
CA PRO A 165 -18.84 2.10 -10.45
C PRO A 165 -17.90 1.36 -11.40
N MET A 166 -16.62 1.21 -11.05
CA MET A 166 -15.63 0.55 -11.90
C MET A 166 -15.60 -0.96 -11.64
N SER A 167 -15.63 -1.76 -12.70
CA SER A 167 -15.56 -3.23 -12.60
C SER A 167 -14.29 -3.70 -11.91
N THR A 168 -13.14 -3.10 -12.24
CA THR A 168 -11.85 -3.50 -11.65
C THR A 168 -11.83 -3.36 -10.13
N VAL A 169 -12.47 -2.32 -9.57
CA VAL A 169 -12.58 -2.14 -8.11
C VAL A 169 -13.52 -3.17 -7.51
N ARG A 170 -14.64 -3.49 -8.17
CA ARG A 170 -15.56 -4.55 -7.71
C ARG A 170 -14.88 -5.92 -7.69
N ASP A 171 -14.09 -6.21 -8.72
CA ASP A 171 -13.37 -7.48 -8.84
C ASP A 171 -12.24 -7.56 -7.81
N ALA A 172 -11.48 -6.47 -7.60
CA ALA A 172 -10.49 -6.38 -6.53
C ALA A 172 -11.11 -6.55 -5.14
N ALA A 173 -12.28 -5.96 -4.88
CA ALA A 173 -12.99 -6.08 -3.61
C ALA A 173 -13.50 -7.52 -3.37
N PHE A 174 -14.02 -8.16 -4.42
CA PHE A 174 -14.42 -9.56 -4.37
C PHE A 174 -13.23 -10.45 -4.02
N ASN A 175 -12.12 -10.31 -4.74
CA ASN A 175 -10.90 -11.09 -4.48
C ASN A 175 -10.34 -10.82 -3.08
N THR A 176 -10.36 -9.57 -2.63
CA THR A 176 -9.91 -9.21 -1.26
C THR A 176 -10.69 -9.96 -0.19
N LEU A 177 -12.02 -10.11 -0.32
CA LEU A 177 -12.81 -10.90 0.62
C LEU A 177 -12.49 -12.39 0.55
N VAL A 178 -12.22 -12.91 -0.65
CA VAL A 178 -11.77 -14.29 -0.86
C VAL A 178 -10.41 -14.55 -0.20
N ASP A 179 -9.47 -13.62 -0.31
CA ASP A 179 -8.18 -13.72 0.37
C ASP A 179 -8.33 -13.62 1.89
N ILE A 180 -9.13 -12.69 2.40
CA ILE A 180 -9.39 -12.60 3.85
C ILE A 180 -10.06 -13.89 4.35
N TYR A 181 -10.94 -14.53 3.57
CA TYR A 181 -11.56 -15.80 3.95
C TYR A 181 -10.52 -16.91 4.17
N ARG A 182 -9.45 -16.97 3.38
CA ARG A 182 -8.35 -17.94 3.61
C ARG A 182 -7.71 -17.78 4.98
N HIS A 183 -7.69 -16.56 5.52
CA HIS A 183 -7.10 -16.25 6.83
C HIS A 183 -8.09 -16.29 8.00
N VAL A 184 -9.39 -16.08 7.76
CA VAL A 184 -10.41 -15.90 8.81
C VAL A 184 -11.44 -17.03 8.86
N GLY A 185 -11.68 -17.71 7.75
CA GLY A 185 -12.61 -18.83 7.63
C GLY A 185 -14.08 -18.47 7.85
N GLU A 186 -14.84 -19.40 8.42
CA GLU A 186 -16.30 -19.34 8.57
C GLU A 186 -16.79 -18.13 9.38
N ARG A 187 -15.95 -17.58 10.24
CA ARG A 187 -16.25 -16.34 10.96
C ARG A 187 -16.53 -15.18 10.00
N LEU A 188 -15.76 -15.06 8.91
CA LEU A 188 -16.01 -14.06 7.87
C LEU A 188 -17.31 -14.35 7.13
N ARG A 189 -17.58 -15.62 6.79
CA ARG A 189 -18.85 -16.04 6.15
C ARG A 189 -20.05 -15.58 6.99
N HIS A 190 -20.01 -15.87 8.29
CA HIS A 190 -21.07 -15.49 9.21
C HIS A 190 -21.25 -13.97 9.26
N ASP A 191 -20.16 -13.22 9.42
CA ASP A 191 -20.19 -11.76 9.50
C ASP A 191 -20.73 -11.12 8.21
N LEU A 192 -20.30 -11.60 7.04
CA LEU A 192 -20.80 -11.11 5.74
C LEU A 192 -22.30 -11.41 5.55
N THR A 193 -22.81 -12.53 6.09
CA THR A 193 -24.21 -12.93 5.93
C THR A 193 -25.13 -12.23 6.93
N LYS A 194 -24.65 -11.94 8.15
CA LYS A 194 -25.48 -11.48 9.27
C LYS A 194 -25.27 -10.02 9.64
N LYS A 195 -24.07 -9.47 9.44
CA LYS A 195 -23.69 -8.15 9.97
C LYS A 195 -23.47 -7.10 8.87
N HIS A 196 -23.17 -7.53 7.65
CA HIS A 196 -22.85 -6.62 6.54
C HIS A 196 -23.90 -6.67 5.42
N GLN A 197 -24.15 -5.51 4.81
CA GLN A 197 -25.08 -5.38 3.68
C GLN A 197 -24.36 -5.71 2.36
N VAL A 198 -23.99 -6.98 2.18
CA VAL A 198 -23.40 -7.44 0.92
C VAL A 198 -24.46 -7.40 -0.18
N PRO A 199 -24.16 -6.89 -1.39
CA PRO A 199 -25.10 -6.89 -2.50
C PRO A 199 -25.65 -8.31 -2.77
N PRO A 200 -26.98 -8.52 -2.82
CA PRO A 200 -27.57 -9.84 -2.99
C PRO A 200 -27.11 -10.57 -4.26
N SER A 201 -26.75 -9.82 -5.31
CA SER A 201 -26.21 -10.38 -6.56
C SER A 201 -24.77 -10.88 -6.45
N LYS A 202 -24.02 -10.48 -5.43
CA LYS A 202 -22.62 -10.86 -5.21
C LYS A 202 -22.44 -11.92 -4.13
N LEU A 203 -23.34 -11.95 -3.14
CA LEU A 203 -23.23 -12.86 -2.00
C LEU A 203 -23.19 -14.35 -2.41
N PRO A 204 -24.07 -14.88 -3.28
CA PRO A 204 -24.02 -16.29 -3.67
C PRO A 204 -22.68 -16.70 -4.31
N ALA A 205 -22.10 -15.82 -5.14
CA ALA A 205 -20.81 -16.07 -5.78
C ALA A 205 -19.65 -16.05 -4.78
N LEU A 206 -19.67 -15.15 -3.78
CA LEU A 206 -18.69 -15.16 -2.69
C LEU A 206 -18.77 -16.45 -1.88
N LEU A 207 -19.99 -16.88 -1.51
CA LEU A 207 -20.19 -18.09 -0.73
C LEU A 207 -19.72 -19.34 -1.49
N ALA A 208 -20.03 -19.44 -2.78
CA ALA A 208 -19.54 -20.53 -3.63
C ALA A 208 -18.00 -20.58 -3.66
N ARG A 209 -17.32 -19.43 -3.82
CA ARG A 209 -15.85 -19.37 -3.74
C ARG A 209 -15.29 -19.76 -2.38
N PHE A 210 -16.00 -19.45 -1.30
CA PHE A 210 -15.62 -19.87 0.04
C PHE A 210 -15.76 -21.38 0.24
N ASP A 211 -16.80 -21.99 -0.33
CA ASP A 211 -16.98 -23.45 -0.31
C ASP A 211 -15.86 -24.15 -1.11
N GLU A 212 -15.53 -23.66 -2.31
CA GLU A 212 -14.41 -24.16 -3.12
C GLU A 212 -13.08 -24.13 -2.35
N ILE A 213 -12.73 -22.99 -1.74
CA ILE A 213 -11.49 -22.86 -0.94
C ILE A 213 -11.46 -23.84 0.23
N ARG A 214 -12.61 -24.07 0.88
CA ARG A 214 -12.69 -24.99 2.01
C ARG A 214 -12.52 -26.44 1.56
N GLU A 215 -13.15 -26.83 0.45
CA GLU A 215 -13.04 -28.17 -0.14
C GLU A 215 -11.62 -28.48 -0.65
N GLU A 216 -10.94 -27.47 -1.19
CA GLU A 216 -9.55 -27.57 -1.63
C GLU A 216 -8.53 -27.57 -0.47
N GLY A 217 -8.98 -27.38 0.78
CA GLY A 217 -8.09 -27.23 1.93
C GLY A 217 -7.25 -25.94 1.90
N GLY A 218 -7.72 -24.90 1.20
CA GLY A 218 -7.04 -23.62 1.04
C GLY A 218 -7.13 -22.66 2.23
N LEU A 219 -7.65 -23.11 3.38
CA LEU A 219 -7.66 -22.34 4.61
C LEU A 219 -6.28 -22.36 5.27
N LEU A 220 -5.85 -21.19 5.75
CA LEU A 220 -4.56 -21.04 6.43
C LEU A 220 -4.70 -21.39 7.91
N PRO A 221 -3.59 -21.72 8.61
CA PRO A 221 -3.62 -22.04 10.04
C PRO A 221 -4.26 -20.94 10.91
N SER A 222 -4.17 -19.69 10.48
CA SER A 222 -4.82 -18.53 11.11
C SER A 222 -6.35 -18.62 11.13
N ALA A 223 -6.96 -19.32 10.17
CA ALA A 223 -8.40 -19.53 10.10
C ALA A 223 -8.89 -20.66 11.02
N LEU A 224 -8.02 -21.63 11.31
CA LEU A 224 -8.34 -22.83 12.09
C LEU A 224 -8.13 -22.65 13.60
N SER A 225 -7.43 -21.60 14.00
CA SER A 225 -7.06 -21.32 15.40
C SER A 225 -8.10 -20.48 16.15
N GLY A 226 -9.30 -20.31 15.58
CA GLY A 226 -10.36 -19.41 16.07
C GLY A 226 -11.61 -20.08 16.65
N ASP A 227 -11.57 -21.38 16.96
CA ASP A 227 -12.64 -22.07 17.71
C ASP A 227 -12.45 -21.93 19.23
#